data_AF-A0A0F9AYC5-F1
#
_entry.id   AF-A0A0F9AYC5-F1
#
_cell.length_a   1.000
_cell.length_b   1.000
_cell.length_c   1.000
_cell.angle_alpha   90.00
_cell.angle_beta   90.00
_cell.angle_gamma   90.00
#
_symmetry.space_group_name_H-M   'P 1'
#
loop_
_entity.id
_entity.type
_entity.pdbx_description
1 polymer ?
#
loop_
_entity_poly.entity_id
_entity_poly.type
_entity_poly.pdbx_seq_one_letter_code
_entity_poly.pdbx_strand_id
1 'polypeptide(L)'
;WVYRNISIPLIRCATKLEERGVYIDQEHFSKLCRYYKDTLATRKAELNEKVGRELKSPTYYQNVQNLLFKELGLPLTAQATKSARKECNQCRKTYSPCSPAHASTSADDLTELNDRTPHPVVPLIIDIKQLEKTYSTQLDGGGDKGFRQHIREDGRIHARWSAARAGTGRFACVPLDAEILTMEGWKHVEDLELEESVVGYDMTTESLQPTPLEDIHREYASVGSIQFQNTSTERGYHVRCTAEHRWVVKTPRIRAGLSFARNLSNKGDLYVQQSAPAGFSGKAPISPTEAGIIGWAITDGTRITTSAGRCALQIIVKKPSSIKALDELLQDVTHSRTETPQDTVRYYLGVEVYDALVSLTEPNNLPYIIMTLSVEAREAMWNAMMEADGCPRRYYSTKSERFGAQKQAVSDAFSALAVLMGKTLSYRARPETGFIDWHIWQRDYSRARWVPPIAQAPQEPVWCPKTGTRTWVMRLDGRVLITGNCEYPNLMN
;
A
#
# COMPACT_ATOMS: atom_id res chain seq x y z
N TRP A 1 -1.28 2.87 -32.49
CA TRP A 1 -1.31 1.41 -32.73
C TRP A 1 -2.37 0.72 -31.87
N VAL A 2 -2.33 0.87 -30.54
CA VAL A 2 -3.30 0.30 -29.57
C VAL A 2 -4.77 0.55 -29.96
N TYR A 3 -5.13 1.79 -30.31
CA TYR A 3 -6.49 2.10 -30.74
C TYR A 3 -6.98 1.24 -31.92
N ARG A 4 -6.15 1.07 -32.95
CA ARG A 4 -6.51 0.34 -34.17
C ARG A 4 -6.39 -1.18 -34.04
N ASN A 5 -5.44 -1.66 -33.23
CA ASN A 5 -5.08 -3.09 -33.17
C ASN A 5 -5.52 -3.79 -31.88
N ILE A 6 -5.93 -3.05 -30.85
CA ILE A 6 -6.43 -3.59 -29.58
C ILE A 6 -7.82 -3.03 -29.29
N SER A 7 -7.98 -1.70 -29.19
CA SER A 7 -9.25 -1.12 -28.76
C SER A 7 -10.39 -1.42 -29.75
N ILE A 8 -10.18 -1.20 -31.06
CA ILE A 8 -11.19 -1.52 -32.08
C ILE A 8 -11.50 -3.03 -32.13
N PRO A 9 -10.51 -3.95 -32.18
CA PRO A 9 -10.77 -5.38 -32.11
C PRO A 9 -11.45 -5.82 -30.82
N LEU A 10 -11.05 -5.29 -29.67
CA LEU A 10 -11.64 -5.60 -28.36
C LEU A 10 -13.08 -5.09 -28.27
N ILE A 11 -13.38 -3.88 -28.74
CA ILE A 11 -14.75 -3.38 -28.84
C ILE A 11 -15.58 -4.33 -29.70
N ARG A 12 -15.07 -4.78 -30.85
CA ARG A 12 -15.77 -5.75 -31.71
C ARG A 12 -15.98 -7.10 -31.00
N CYS A 13 -15.02 -7.58 -30.22
CA CYS A 13 -15.16 -8.79 -29.41
C CYS A 13 -16.17 -8.61 -28.29
N ALA A 14 -16.09 -7.50 -27.55
CA ALA A 14 -17.01 -7.14 -26.47
C ALA A 14 -18.44 -7.02 -26.98
N THR A 15 -18.66 -6.35 -28.11
CA THR A 15 -19.97 -6.30 -28.78
C THR A 15 -20.48 -7.70 -29.12
N LYS A 16 -19.63 -8.57 -29.67
CA LYS A 16 -20.03 -9.97 -29.94
C LYS A 16 -20.33 -10.77 -28.67
N LEU A 17 -19.64 -10.51 -27.56
CA LEU A 17 -19.90 -11.13 -26.26
C LEU A 17 -21.22 -10.62 -25.64
N GLU A 18 -21.49 -9.31 -25.73
CA GLU A 18 -22.76 -8.69 -25.33
C GLU A 18 -23.92 -9.26 -26.12
N GLU A 19 -23.81 -9.29 -27.46
CA GLU A 19 -24.83 -9.83 -28.36
C GLU A 19 -25.06 -11.31 -28.09
N ARG A 20 -23.98 -12.08 -27.91
CA ARG A 20 -24.09 -13.53 -27.67
C ARG A 20 -24.72 -13.84 -26.34
N GLY A 21 -24.35 -13.16 -25.26
CA GLY A 21 -24.84 -13.45 -23.90
C GLY A 21 -24.52 -14.87 -23.40
N VAL A 22 -24.76 -15.08 -22.10
CA VAL A 22 -24.62 -16.40 -21.46
C VAL A 22 -26.00 -17.03 -21.35
N TYR A 23 -26.16 -18.22 -21.93
CA TYR A 23 -27.42 -18.95 -21.87
C TYR A 23 -27.72 -19.42 -20.45
N ILE A 24 -28.96 -19.23 -20.01
CA ILE A 24 -29.46 -19.72 -18.74
C ILE A 24 -30.53 -20.77 -19.03
N ASP A 25 -30.32 -21.97 -18.50
CA ASP A 25 -31.37 -22.99 -18.45
C ASP A 25 -32.50 -22.50 -17.54
N GLN A 26 -33.59 -22.05 -18.14
CA GLN A 26 -34.72 -21.43 -17.44
C GLN A 26 -35.47 -22.40 -16.55
N GLU A 27 -35.56 -23.65 -16.99
CA GLU A 27 -36.28 -24.68 -16.25
C GLU A 27 -35.48 -25.04 -14.99
N HIS A 28 -34.18 -25.28 -15.16
CA HIS A 28 -33.29 -25.53 -14.03
C HIS A 28 -33.21 -24.32 -13.10
N PHE A 29 -33.06 -23.11 -13.63
CA PHE A 29 -32.99 -21.89 -12.83
C PHE A 29 -34.28 -21.64 -12.05
N SER A 30 -35.45 -21.90 -12.65
CA SER A 30 -36.74 -21.77 -11.97
C SER A 30 -36.93 -22.82 -10.88
N LYS A 31 -36.52 -24.07 -11.14
CA LYS A 31 -36.46 -25.13 -10.12
C LYS A 31 -35.54 -24.73 -8.97
N LEU A 32 -34.38 -24.15 -9.26
CA LEU A 32 -33.41 -23.69 -8.28
C LEU A 32 -33.99 -22.55 -7.42
N CYS A 33 -34.57 -21.51 -8.03
CA CYS A 33 -35.23 -20.44 -7.29
C CYS A 33 -36.33 -20.96 -6.37
N ARG A 34 -37.18 -21.87 -6.87
CA ARG A 34 -38.23 -22.51 -6.08
C ARG A 34 -37.65 -23.32 -4.93
N TYR A 35 -36.62 -24.13 -5.20
CA TYR A 35 -35.92 -24.91 -4.18
C TYR A 35 -35.41 -24.02 -3.04
N TYR A 36 -34.70 -22.93 -3.34
CA TYR A 36 -34.20 -22.02 -2.31
C TYR A 36 -35.33 -21.30 -1.57
N LYS A 37 -36.39 -20.88 -2.27
CA LYS A 37 -37.56 -20.22 -1.66
C LYS A 37 -38.29 -21.15 -0.70
N ASP A 38 -38.60 -22.37 -1.15
CA ASP A 38 -39.32 -23.37 -0.37
C ASP A 38 -38.46 -23.81 0.83
N THR A 39 -37.16 -24.08 0.61
CA THR A 39 -36.20 -24.41 1.68
C THR A 39 -36.10 -23.29 2.71
N LEU A 40 -36.04 -22.04 2.28
CA LEU A 40 -36.02 -20.89 3.18
C LEU A 40 -37.30 -20.77 4.00
N ALA A 41 -38.46 -21.01 3.39
CA ALA A 41 -39.75 -21.03 4.08
C ALA A 41 -39.81 -22.16 5.12
N THR A 42 -39.38 -23.38 4.76
CA THR A 42 -39.28 -24.52 5.67
C THR A 42 -38.37 -24.21 6.84
N ARG A 43 -37.15 -23.70 6.61
CA ARG A 43 -36.21 -23.35 7.68
C ARG A 43 -36.76 -22.26 8.61
N LYS A 44 -37.48 -21.28 8.06
CA LYS A 44 -38.17 -20.25 8.88
C LYS A 44 -39.30 -20.85 9.72
N ALA A 45 -40.08 -21.79 9.18
CA ALA A 45 -41.12 -22.48 9.93
C ALA A 45 -40.53 -23.34 11.07
N GLU A 46 -39.48 -24.10 10.79
CA GLU A 46 -38.74 -24.87 11.80
C GLU A 46 -38.18 -23.96 12.90
N LEU A 47 -37.64 -22.79 12.53
CA LEU A 47 -37.17 -21.79 13.49
C LEU A 47 -38.32 -21.28 14.36
N ASN A 48 -39.47 -20.93 13.76
CA ASN A 48 -40.64 -20.45 14.49
C ASN A 48 -41.20 -21.50 15.46
N GLU A 49 -41.22 -22.78 15.05
CA GLU A 49 -41.64 -23.89 15.91
C GLU A 49 -40.70 -24.04 17.11
N LYS A 50 -39.38 -24.06 16.88
CA LYS A 50 -38.39 -24.17 17.97
C LYS A 50 -38.41 -23.01 18.94
N VAL A 51 -38.74 -21.81 18.46
CA VAL A 51 -38.84 -20.60 19.27
C VAL A 51 -40.23 -20.43 19.89
N GLY A 52 -41.23 -21.18 19.41
CA GLY A 52 -42.61 -21.14 19.92
C GLY A 52 -43.42 -19.91 19.49
N ARG A 53 -42.91 -19.11 18.55
CA ARG A 53 -43.58 -17.92 18.01
C ARG A 53 -43.02 -17.54 16.65
N GLU A 54 -43.79 -16.76 15.89
CA GLU A 54 -43.33 -16.22 14.62
C GLU A 54 -42.28 -15.12 14.81
N LEU A 55 -41.13 -15.28 14.15
CA LEU A 55 -40.05 -14.28 14.14
C LEU A 55 -40.05 -13.48 12.84
N LYS A 56 -40.42 -12.19 12.95
CA LYS A 56 -40.27 -11.24 11.84
C LYS A 56 -38.80 -10.92 11.61
N SER A 57 -38.33 -11.02 10.37
CA SER A 57 -36.95 -10.74 9.95
C SER A 57 -35.89 -11.45 10.82
N PRO A 58 -35.83 -12.79 10.79
CA PRO A 58 -35.00 -13.60 11.69
C PRO A 58 -33.49 -13.46 11.42
N THR A 59 -33.09 -12.76 10.37
CA THR A 59 -31.69 -12.50 10.01
C THR A 59 -31.20 -11.10 10.40
N TYR A 60 -32.13 -10.20 10.77
CA TYR A 60 -31.81 -8.84 11.21
C TYR A 60 -31.07 -8.89 12.55
N TYR A 61 -29.93 -8.21 12.62
CA TYR A 61 -28.94 -8.40 13.69
C TYR A 61 -29.52 -8.15 15.09
N GLN A 62 -30.40 -7.16 15.28
CA GLN A 62 -31.00 -6.87 16.58
C GLN A 62 -31.97 -7.96 17.02
N ASN A 63 -32.72 -8.55 16.08
CA ASN A 63 -33.66 -9.64 16.38
C ASN A 63 -32.89 -10.90 16.78
N VAL A 64 -31.79 -11.21 16.08
CA VAL A 64 -30.90 -12.32 16.42
C VAL A 64 -30.26 -12.11 17.80
N GLN A 65 -29.73 -10.91 18.08
CA GLN A 65 -29.12 -10.58 19.38
C GLN A 65 -30.13 -10.72 20.53
N ASN A 66 -31.36 -10.22 20.35
CA ASN A 66 -32.40 -10.32 21.37
C ASN A 66 -32.79 -11.78 21.61
N LEU A 67 -33.04 -12.54 20.56
CA LEU A 67 -33.43 -13.94 20.66
C LEU A 67 -32.34 -14.79 21.35
N LEU A 68 -31.10 -14.75 20.83
CA LEU A 68 -30.05 -15.65 21.30
C LEU A 68 -29.57 -15.29 22.71
N PHE A 69 -29.32 -14.01 22.97
CA PHE A 69 -28.60 -13.60 24.19
C PHE A 69 -29.52 -13.10 25.31
N LYS A 70 -30.73 -12.63 24.99
CA LYS A 70 -31.67 -12.15 26.02
C LYS A 70 -32.76 -13.18 26.32
N GLU A 71 -33.40 -13.71 25.29
CA GLU A 71 -34.54 -14.64 25.48
C GLU A 71 -34.04 -16.06 25.80
N LEU A 72 -33.10 -16.58 25.01
CA LEU A 72 -32.55 -17.93 25.21
C LEU A 72 -31.38 -17.98 26.21
N GLY A 73 -30.87 -16.81 26.63
CA GLY A 73 -29.81 -16.71 27.62
C GLY A 73 -28.48 -17.35 27.21
N LEU A 74 -28.22 -17.51 25.91
CA LEU A 74 -26.96 -18.05 25.42
C LEU A 74 -25.78 -17.12 25.76
N PRO A 75 -24.57 -17.66 25.94
CA PRO A 75 -23.39 -16.83 26.13
C PRO A 75 -23.16 -15.95 24.91
N LEU A 76 -22.58 -14.77 25.13
CA LEU A 76 -22.27 -13.84 24.05
C LEU A 76 -21.19 -14.43 23.12
N THR A 77 -21.23 -14.10 21.83
CA THR A 77 -20.17 -14.48 20.88
C THR A 77 -18.80 -13.98 21.35
N ALA A 78 -17.71 -14.64 20.93
CA ALA A 78 -16.37 -14.19 21.29
C ALA A 78 -16.07 -12.75 20.83
N GLN A 79 -16.67 -12.35 19.71
CA GLN A 79 -16.42 -11.07 19.04
C GLN A 79 -17.55 -10.06 19.27
N ALA A 80 -17.17 -8.82 19.59
CA ALA A 80 -18.10 -7.69 19.60
C ALA A 80 -18.34 -7.13 18.19
N THR A 81 -19.51 -6.52 17.93
CA THR A 81 -19.82 -5.81 16.69
C THR A 81 -18.85 -4.65 16.44
N LYS A 82 -18.66 -4.28 15.18
CA LYS A 82 -17.79 -3.16 14.78
C LYS A 82 -18.19 -1.83 15.46
N SER A 83 -19.50 -1.58 15.59
CA SER A 83 -20.02 -0.39 16.29
C SER A 83 -19.74 -0.46 17.79
N ALA A 84 -19.98 -1.60 18.45
CA ALA A 84 -19.69 -1.76 19.87
C ALA A 84 -18.20 -1.60 20.21
N ARG A 85 -17.28 -2.08 19.37
CA ARG A 85 -15.83 -1.84 19.53
C ARG A 85 -15.46 -0.36 19.41
N LYS A 86 -16.24 0.40 18.65
CA LYS A 86 -16.03 1.83 18.42
C LYS A 86 -16.58 2.69 19.56
N GLU A 87 -17.73 2.31 20.12
CA GLU A 87 -18.56 3.13 20.99
C GLU A 87 -18.57 2.68 22.46
N CYS A 88 -18.26 1.41 22.76
CA CYS A 88 -18.20 0.89 24.13
C CYS A 88 -16.77 0.71 24.64
N ASN A 89 -16.42 1.39 25.74
CA ASN A 89 -15.08 1.34 26.33
C ASN A 89 -14.66 -0.07 26.80
N GLN A 90 -15.59 -0.88 27.31
CA GLN A 90 -15.29 -2.23 27.78
C GLN A 90 -15.03 -3.17 26.60
N CYS A 91 -15.93 -3.19 25.61
CA CYS A 91 -15.78 -4.00 24.39
C CYS A 91 -14.51 -3.66 23.60
N ARG A 92 -14.11 -2.38 23.60
CA ARG A 92 -12.87 -1.92 22.94
C ARG A 92 -11.60 -2.48 23.59
N LYS A 93 -11.61 -2.68 24.92
CA LYS A 93 -10.45 -3.18 25.68
C LYS A 93 -10.33 -4.70 25.60
N THR A 94 -11.45 -5.41 25.76
CA THR A 94 -11.47 -6.88 25.83
C THR A 94 -11.65 -7.54 24.47
N TYR A 95 -12.03 -6.79 23.42
CA TYR A 95 -12.46 -7.30 22.10
C TYR A 95 -13.71 -8.20 22.10
N SER A 96 -14.11 -8.66 23.28
CA SER A 96 -15.34 -9.40 23.54
C SER A 96 -16.51 -8.49 23.92
N PRO A 97 -17.74 -8.87 23.57
CA PRO A 97 -18.93 -8.07 23.86
C PRO A 97 -19.22 -8.04 25.36
N CYS A 98 -19.55 -6.86 25.88
CA CYS A 98 -19.94 -6.68 27.28
C CYS A 98 -21.46 -6.74 27.50
N SER A 99 -22.24 -6.85 26.43
CA SER A 99 -23.71 -6.93 26.48
C SER A 99 -24.28 -7.61 25.22
N PRO A 100 -25.52 -8.12 25.27
CA PRO A 100 -26.23 -8.68 24.11
C PRO A 100 -26.24 -7.78 22.86
N ALA A 101 -26.45 -6.48 23.04
CA ALA A 101 -26.49 -5.52 21.92
C ALA A 101 -25.11 -5.34 21.25
N HIS A 102 -24.05 -5.71 21.95
CA HIS A 102 -22.67 -5.59 21.47
C HIS A 102 -22.14 -6.87 20.84
N ALA A 103 -22.83 -8.01 20.97
CA ALA A 103 -22.39 -9.29 20.41
C ALA A 103 -22.56 -9.33 18.89
N SER A 104 -21.54 -9.82 18.17
CA SER A 104 -21.64 -10.04 16.73
C SER A 104 -22.62 -11.16 16.40
N THR A 105 -23.23 -11.10 15.22
CA THR A 105 -24.17 -12.12 14.72
C THR A 105 -23.87 -12.47 13.26
N SER A 106 -22.57 -12.42 12.91
CA SER A 106 -22.06 -12.93 11.64
C SER A 106 -22.17 -14.46 11.59
N ALA A 107 -22.13 -15.04 10.40
CA ALA A 107 -22.19 -16.51 10.28
C ALA A 107 -21.04 -17.19 11.03
N ASP A 108 -19.83 -16.66 10.91
CA ASP A 108 -18.63 -17.21 11.56
C ASP A 108 -18.72 -17.11 13.09
N ASP A 109 -19.17 -15.96 13.62
CA ASP A 109 -19.31 -15.76 15.07
C ASP A 109 -20.43 -16.63 15.67
N LEU A 110 -21.52 -16.85 14.92
CA LEU A 110 -22.60 -17.75 15.34
C LEU A 110 -22.18 -19.22 15.25
N THR A 111 -21.31 -19.57 14.29
CA THR A 111 -20.73 -20.92 14.18
C THR A 111 -19.83 -21.21 15.38
N GLU A 112 -18.91 -20.30 15.71
CA GLU A 112 -18.06 -20.38 16.91
C GLU A 112 -18.90 -20.52 18.19
N LEU A 113 -19.95 -19.72 18.32
CA LEU A 113 -20.87 -19.80 19.45
C LEU A 113 -21.55 -21.16 19.54
N ASN A 114 -22.02 -21.71 18.41
CA ASN A 114 -22.68 -23.01 18.38
C ASN A 114 -21.71 -24.16 18.69
N ASP A 115 -20.45 -24.05 18.26
CA ASP A 115 -19.43 -25.05 18.59
C ASP A 115 -19.12 -25.05 20.10
N ARG A 116 -19.05 -23.86 20.70
CA ARG A 116 -18.80 -23.69 22.14
C ARG A 116 -20.01 -24.01 23.00
N THR A 117 -21.22 -23.70 22.52
CA THR A 117 -22.47 -23.89 23.24
C THR A 117 -23.56 -24.32 22.25
N PRO A 118 -23.63 -25.63 21.93
CA PRO A 118 -24.58 -26.15 20.96
C PRO A 118 -26.02 -25.82 21.34
N HIS A 119 -26.75 -25.21 20.41
CA HIS A 119 -28.16 -24.89 20.61
C HIS A 119 -28.95 -25.08 19.31
N PRO A 120 -30.11 -25.77 19.34
CA PRO A 120 -30.82 -26.19 18.12
C PRO A 120 -31.36 -25.03 17.27
N VAL A 121 -31.40 -23.80 17.80
CA VAL A 121 -31.82 -22.58 17.08
C VAL A 121 -30.67 -21.93 16.30
N VAL A 122 -29.41 -22.06 16.75
CA VAL A 122 -28.28 -21.32 16.15
C VAL A 122 -27.96 -21.80 14.72
N PRO A 123 -27.87 -23.11 14.43
CA PRO A 123 -27.67 -23.60 13.07
C PRO A 123 -28.77 -23.15 12.11
N LEU A 124 -30.03 -23.14 12.55
CA LEU A 124 -31.15 -22.67 11.74
C LEU A 124 -31.01 -21.20 11.35
N ILE A 125 -30.54 -20.34 12.25
CA ILE A 125 -30.30 -18.92 11.94
C ILE A 125 -29.15 -18.76 10.93
N ILE A 126 -28.08 -19.54 11.06
CA ILE A 126 -26.95 -19.53 10.12
C ILE A 126 -27.42 -19.95 8.73
N ASP A 127 -28.15 -21.06 8.64
CA ASP A 127 -28.71 -21.58 7.39
C ASP A 127 -29.65 -20.55 6.73
N ILE A 128 -30.57 -19.96 7.50
CA ILE A 128 -31.50 -18.94 6.99
C ILE A 128 -30.71 -17.73 6.47
N LYS A 129 -29.66 -17.26 7.17
CA LYS A 129 -28.81 -16.14 6.71
C LYS A 129 -28.13 -16.45 5.37
N GLN A 130 -27.60 -17.65 5.21
CA GLN A 130 -26.95 -18.07 3.96
C GLN A 130 -27.97 -18.18 2.82
N LEU A 131 -29.10 -18.86 3.07
CA LEU A 131 -30.18 -19.05 2.10
C LEU A 131 -30.80 -17.71 1.67
N GLU A 132 -31.07 -16.80 2.60
CA GLU A 132 -31.58 -15.45 2.26
C GLU A 132 -30.59 -14.69 1.39
N LYS A 133 -29.29 -14.73 1.69
CA LYS A 133 -28.27 -14.04 0.91
C LYS A 133 -28.20 -14.60 -0.51
N THR A 134 -28.11 -15.93 -0.67
CA THR A 134 -28.08 -16.60 -1.98
C THR A 134 -29.35 -16.32 -2.78
N TYR A 135 -30.52 -16.49 -2.17
CA TYR A 135 -31.80 -16.28 -2.85
C TYR A 135 -32.06 -14.81 -3.23
N SER A 136 -31.85 -13.87 -2.31
CA SER A 136 -32.18 -12.44 -2.50
C SER A 136 -31.13 -11.63 -3.24
N THR A 137 -29.86 -12.04 -3.19
CA THR A 137 -28.78 -11.26 -3.82
C THR A 137 -28.37 -11.85 -5.16
N GLN A 138 -28.50 -13.16 -5.34
CA GLN A 138 -27.96 -13.85 -6.52
C GLN A 138 -29.06 -14.40 -7.44
N LEU A 139 -30.12 -15.00 -6.91
CA LEU A 139 -31.09 -15.73 -7.75
C LEU A 139 -32.29 -14.88 -8.17
N ASP A 140 -33.30 -14.83 -7.31
CA ASP A 140 -34.63 -14.31 -7.63
C ASP A 140 -34.74 -12.82 -7.34
N GLY A 141 -34.10 -12.40 -6.24
CA GLY A 141 -34.12 -11.01 -5.77
C GLY A 141 -35.45 -10.57 -5.18
N GLY A 142 -35.39 -9.87 -4.05
CA GLY A 142 -36.47 -8.97 -3.68
C GLY A 142 -36.22 -7.62 -4.33
N GLY A 143 -37.09 -7.18 -5.26
CA GLY A 143 -36.95 -5.92 -5.97
C GLY A 143 -35.91 -5.97 -7.10
N ASP A 144 -35.14 -4.88 -7.28
CA ASP A 144 -34.19 -4.68 -8.39
C ASP A 144 -32.87 -5.48 -8.30
N LYS A 145 -32.87 -6.68 -7.69
CA LYS A 145 -31.65 -7.48 -7.43
C LYS A 145 -31.78 -8.91 -7.99
N GLY A 146 -30.67 -9.64 -8.14
CA GLY A 146 -30.66 -11.05 -8.58
C GLY A 146 -30.53 -11.28 -10.10
N PHE A 147 -30.19 -12.50 -10.50
CA PHE A 147 -29.95 -12.86 -11.90
C PHE A 147 -31.24 -12.94 -12.74
N ARG A 148 -32.38 -13.29 -12.12
CA ARG A 148 -33.65 -13.54 -12.85
C ARG A 148 -34.08 -12.35 -13.71
N GLN A 149 -34.06 -11.15 -13.14
CA GLN A 149 -34.40 -9.89 -13.83
C GLN A 149 -33.44 -9.52 -14.96
N HIS A 150 -32.25 -10.16 -15.03
CA HIS A 150 -31.25 -9.90 -16.06
C HIS A 150 -31.29 -10.90 -17.22
N ILE A 151 -32.14 -11.92 -17.11
CA ILE A 151 -32.38 -12.84 -18.22
C ILE A 151 -33.37 -12.18 -19.19
N ARG A 152 -32.98 -12.05 -20.46
CA ARG A 152 -33.83 -11.49 -21.52
C ARG A 152 -34.75 -12.56 -22.13
N GLU A 153 -35.61 -12.12 -23.05
CA GLU A 153 -36.55 -12.98 -23.79
C GLU A 153 -35.89 -14.13 -24.55
N ASP A 154 -34.62 -13.99 -24.93
CA ASP A 154 -33.85 -15.02 -25.61
C ASP A 154 -33.30 -16.10 -24.65
N GLY A 155 -33.62 -16.00 -23.36
CA GLY A 155 -33.20 -16.92 -22.31
C GLY A 155 -31.75 -16.72 -21.87
N ARG A 156 -31.11 -15.61 -22.24
CA ARG A 156 -29.69 -15.34 -21.95
C ARG A 156 -29.53 -14.11 -21.06
N ILE A 157 -28.45 -14.09 -20.29
CA ILE A 157 -27.98 -12.90 -19.60
C ILE A 157 -26.94 -12.24 -20.48
N HIS A 158 -27.23 -11.02 -20.90
CA HIS A 158 -26.31 -10.19 -21.68
C HIS A 158 -25.64 -9.20 -20.75
N ALA A 159 -24.51 -9.62 -20.19
CA ALA A 159 -23.62 -8.70 -19.50
C ALA A 159 -23.27 -7.56 -20.46
N ARG A 160 -23.34 -6.31 -19.98
CA ARG A 160 -22.84 -5.16 -20.74
C ARG A 160 -21.33 -5.05 -20.51
N TRP A 161 -20.59 -5.14 -21.59
CA TRP A 161 -19.15 -4.96 -21.69
C TRP A 161 -18.88 -3.51 -22.09
N SER A 162 -19.09 -2.63 -21.12
CA SER A 162 -18.87 -1.21 -21.29
C SER A 162 -17.37 -0.88 -21.35
N ALA A 163 -16.80 -0.89 -22.55
CA ALA A 163 -15.41 -0.44 -22.77
C ALA A 163 -15.23 1.09 -22.54
N ALA A 164 -16.31 1.86 -22.41
CA ALA A 164 -16.27 3.34 -22.43
C ALA A 164 -17.31 4.10 -21.57
N ARG A 165 -18.14 3.44 -20.74
CA ARG A 165 -19.38 4.06 -20.18
C ARG A 165 -19.48 4.17 -18.65
N ALA A 166 -18.43 3.92 -17.90
CA ALA A 166 -18.35 4.48 -16.55
C ALA A 166 -17.71 5.87 -16.67
N GLY A 167 -18.27 6.90 -16.02
CA GLY A 167 -17.56 8.18 -15.83
C GLY A 167 -16.23 8.00 -15.07
N THR A 168 -16.00 6.79 -14.56
CA THR A 168 -14.78 6.28 -13.95
C THR A 168 -14.65 4.80 -14.30
N GLY A 169 -14.15 4.39 -15.47
CA GLY A 169 -13.77 2.99 -15.72
C GLY A 169 -12.65 2.47 -14.80
N ARG A 170 -12.52 3.02 -13.59
CA ARG A 170 -11.25 3.36 -13.00
C ARG A 170 -10.56 2.11 -12.50
N PHE A 171 -9.38 1.93 -13.03
CA PHE A 171 -8.24 1.70 -12.19
C PHE A 171 -7.85 3.07 -11.57
N ALA A 172 -7.93 3.14 -10.23
CA ALA A 172 -7.39 4.18 -9.35
C ALA A 172 -5.94 4.60 -9.67
N CYS A 173 -5.68 5.62 -10.50
CA CYS A 173 -4.31 5.85 -11.01
C CYS A 173 -3.64 7.20 -10.68
N VAL A 174 -2.34 7.23 -10.95
CA VAL A 174 -1.39 8.36 -10.82
C VAL A 174 -0.74 8.65 -12.17
N PRO A 175 -0.23 9.86 -12.44
CA PRO A 175 0.42 10.20 -13.71
C PRO A 175 1.60 9.27 -14.10
N LEU A 176 1.92 9.16 -15.40
CA LEU A 176 2.99 8.29 -15.93
C LEU A 176 4.40 8.60 -15.40
N ASP A 177 4.64 9.84 -14.96
CA ASP A 177 5.90 10.24 -14.34
C ASP A 177 6.03 9.78 -12.87
N ALA A 178 5.03 9.08 -12.33
CA ALA A 178 5.18 8.37 -11.06
C ALA A 178 6.03 7.12 -11.24
N GLU A 179 6.99 6.94 -10.35
CA GLU A 179 7.89 5.79 -10.28
C GLU A 179 7.45 4.83 -9.17
N ILE A 180 7.76 3.55 -9.33
CA ILE A 180 7.60 2.50 -8.32
C ILE A 180 8.98 2.05 -7.82
N LEU A 181 9.08 1.74 -6.53
CA LEU A 181 10.28 1.12 -5.97
C LEU A 181 10.28 -0.39 -6.27
N THR A 182 11.32 -0.85 -6.95
CA THR A 182 11.58 -2.26 -7.28
C THR A 182 12.83 -2.78 -6.57
N MET A 183 13.10 -4.08 -6.65
CA MET A 183 14.35 -4.65 -6.15
C MET A 183 15.61 -4.18 -6.91
N GLU A 184 15.44 -3.52 -8.06
CA GLU A 184 16.50 -2.90 -8.85
C GLU A 184 16.55 -1.37 -8.69
N GLY A 185 15.70 -0.80 -7.82
CA GLY A 185 15.58 0.64 -7.61
C GLY A 185 14.29 1.25 -8.15
N TRP A 186 14.28 2.56 -8.32
CA TRP A 186 13.14 3.29 -8.86
C TRP A 186 13.02 3.04 -10.36
N LYS A 187 11.82 2.67 -10.81
CA LYS A 187 11.50 2.47 -12.23
C LYS A 187 10.25 3.25 -12.62
N HIS A 188 10.26 3.75 -13.85
CA HIS A 188 9.05 4.24 -14.50
C HIS A 188 8.23 3.07 -15.04
N VAL A 189 6.95 3.32 -15.29
CA VAL A 189 6.00 2.29 -15.74
C VAL A 189 6.37 1.66 -17.09
N GLU A 190 7.14 2.34 -17.91
CA GLU A 190 7.65 1.87 -19.19
C GLU A 190 8.75 0.80 -19.04
N ASP A 191 9.47 0.81 -17.92
CA ASP A 191 10.62 -0.06 -17.64
C ASP A 191 10.25 -1.29 -16.80
N LEU A 192 8.95 -1.49 -16.55
CA LEU A 192 8.43 -2.57 -15.70
C LEU A 192 8.14 -3.85 -16.49
N GLU A 193 8.40 -4.98 -15.83
CA GLU A 193 8.10 -6.32 -16.31
C GLU A 193 7.14 -7.03 -15.35
N LEU A 194 6.12 -7.71 -15.88
CA LEU A 194 5.20 -8.48 -15.05
C LEU A 194 5.94 -9.59 -14.30
N GLU A 195 5.44 -9.93 -13.12
CA GLU A 195 6.04 -10.85 -12.14
C GLU A 195 7.36 -10.36 -11.52
N GLU A 196 7.88 -9.18 -11.90
CA GLU A 196 9.04 -8.62 -11.22
C GLU A 196 8.71 -8.28 -9.76
N SER A 197 9.73 -8.32 -8.91
CA SER A 197 9.55 -8.02 -7.49
C SER A 197 9.59 -6.51 -7.24
N VAL A 198 8.45 -5.97 -6.82
CA VAL A 198 8.29 -4.57 -6.41
C VAL A 198 8.13 -4.46 -4.89
N VAL A 199 8.25 -3.25 -4.35
CA VAL A 199 8.08 -3.00 -2.92
C VAL A 199 6.65 -2.58 -2.61
N GLY A 200 5.97 -3.43 -1.85
CA GLY A 200 4.65 -3.20 -1.28
C GLY A 200 4.71 -2.90 0.21
N TYR A 201 3.58 -2.44 0.76
CA TYR A 201 3.38 -2.27 2.20
C TYR A 201 2.34 -3.26 2.69
N ASP A 202 2.75 -4.18 3.55
CA ASP A 202 1.83 -5.09 4.21
C ASP A 202 1.17 -4.37 5.40
N MET A 203 -0.13 -4.10 5.24
CA MET A 203 -0.94 -3.42 6.26
C MET A 203 -1.14 -4.26 7.54
N THR A 204 -0.84 -5.56 7.51
CA THR A 204 -0.95 -6.46 8.67
C THR A 204 0.31 -6.41 9.52
N THR A 205 1.48 -6.52 8.90
CA THR A 205 2.78 -6.43 9.59
C THR A 205 3.28 -5.00 9.77
N GLU A 206 2.60 -4.02 9.14
CA GLU A 206 2.98 -2.61 9.11
C GLU A 206 4.41 -2.35 8.58
N SER A 207 4.86 -3.18 7.63
CA SER A 207 6.22 -3.16 7.10
C SER A 207 6.25 -3.23 5.58
N LEU A 208 7.34 -2.76 4.97
CA LEU A 208 7.56 -2.93 3.53
C LEU A 208 7.98 -4.37 3.23
N GLN A 209 7.44 -4.94 2.15
CA GLN A 209 7.69 -6.31 1.72
C GLN A 209 7.89 -6.38 0.20
N PRO A 210 8.80 -7.24 -0.31
CA PRO A 210 8.84 -7.57 -1.72
C PRO A 210 7.54 -8.29 -2.11
N THR A 211 6.97 -7.94 -3.26
CA THR A 211 5.71 -8.48 -3.74
C THR A 211 5.72 -8.52 -5.27
N PRO A 212 5.10 -9.53 -5.91
CA PRO A 212 5.09 -9.59 -7.37
C PRO A 212 4.25 -8.46 -7.97
N LEU A 213 4.71 -7.92 -9.10
CA LEU A 213 3.93 -7.06 -9.99
C LEU A 213 3.02 -7.92 -10.87
N GLU A 214 1.75 -8.02 -10.50
CA GLU A 214 0.78 -8.91 -11.14
C GLU A 214 0.16 -8.33 -12.42
N ASP A 215 0.02 -7.00 -12.49
CA ASP A 215 -0.62 -6.32 -13.63
C ASP A 215 -0.23 -4.84 -13.68
N ILE A 216 -0.36 -4.21 -14.84
CA ILE A 216 -0.13 -2.78 -15.05
C ILE A 216 -1.30 -2.19 -15.81
N HIS A 217 -2.07 -1.32 -15.16
CA HIS A 217 -3.19 -0.63 -15.77
C HIS A 217 -2.76 0.76 -16.24
N ARG A 218 -3.17 1.15 -17.45
CA ARG A 218 -2.95 2.49 -18.03
C ARG A 218 -4.26 3.02 -18.59
N GLU A 219 -4.57 4.29 -18.31
CA GLU A 219 -5.76 4.96 -18.80
C GLU A 219 -5.53 6.47 -18.99
N TYR A 220 -6.52 7.17 -19.54
CA TYR A 220 -6.56 8.64 -19.53
C TYR A 220 -7.60 9.09 -18.53
N ALA A 221 -7.21 9.99 -17.61
CA ALA A 221 -8.10 10.46 -16.56
C ALA A 221 -7.90 11.95 -16.28
N SER A 222 -8.92 12.58 -15.73
CA SER A 222 -8.77 13.91 -15.15
C SER A 222 -8.11 13.80 -13.79
N VAL A 223 -6.97 14.46 -13.62
CA VAL A 223 -6.10 14.33 -12.45
C VAL A 223 -6.23 15.56 -11.57
N GLY A 224 -6.64 15.31 -10.31
CA GLY A 224 -6.58 16.32 -9.26
C GLY A 224 -5.29 16.15 -8.47
N SER A 225 -5.31 16.50 -7.19
CA SER A 225 -4.18 16.26 -6.31
C SER A 225 -4.59 16.07 -4.86
N ILE A 226 -3.74 15.39 -4.10
CA ILE A 226 -3.79 15.46 -2.64
C ILE A 226 -2.80 16.52 -2.16
N GLN A 227 -3.22 17.39 -1.25
CA GLN A 227 -2.38 18.46 -0.70
C GLN A 227 -2.11 18.19 0.78
N PHE A 228 -0.83 18.17 1.17
CA PHE A 228 -0.41 17.86 2.54
C PHE A 228 -0.37 19.11 3.43
N GLN A 229 -0.85 18.98 4.66
CA GLN A 229 -1.00 20.09 5.61
C GLN A 229 0.19 20.15 6.57
N ASN A 230 1.33 20.70 6.13
CA ASN A 230 2.40 21.12 7.06
C ASN A 230 3.46 22.08 6.47
N THR A 231 3.13 22.91 5.50
CA THR A 231 3.95 24.07 5.15
C THR A 231 3.17 25.32 5.50
N SER A 232 3.73 26.16 6.38
CA SER A 232 3.24 27.48 6.77
C SER A 232 3.21 28.50 5.62
N THR A 233 3.15 28.02 4.39
CA THR A 233 3.13 28.82 3.18
C THR A 233 1.99 28.33 2.31
N GLU A 234 1.37 29.23 1.56
CA GLU A 234 0.40 28.93 0.50
C GLU A 234 0.93 27.94 -0.57
N ARG A 235 2.21 27.52 -0.45
CA ARG A 235 2.92 26.48 -1.20
C ARG A 235 2.81 25.10 -0.51
N GLY A 236 1.59 24.67 -0.20
CA GLY A 236 1.35 23.29 0.24
C GLY A 236 1.78 22.30 -0.84
N TYR A 237 2.60 21.30 -0.49
CA TYR A 237 3.02 20.26 -1.42
C TYR A 237 1.81 19.43 -1.86
N HIS A 238 1.75 19.13 -3.16
CA HIS A 238 0.67 18.37 -3.76
C HIS A 238 1.22 17.16 -4.49
N VAL A 239 0.42 16.10 -4.55
CA VAL A 239 0.75 14.88 -5.30
C VAL A 239 -0.42 14.59 -6.22
N ARG A 240 -0.14 14.56 -7.51
CA ARG A 240 -1.14 14.38 -8.55
C ARG A 240 -1.68 12.95 -8.53
N CYS A 241 -3.00 12.83 -8.54
CA CYS A 241 -3.68 11.54 -8.62
C CYS A 241 -5.15 11.71 -9.02
N THR A 242 -5.79 10.62 -9.42
CA THR A 242 -7.24 10.60 -9.63
C THR A 242 -8.00 10.56 -8.31
N ALA A 243 -9.27 10.97 -8.31
CA ALA A 243 -10.10 11.03 -7.11
C ALA A 243 -10.35 9.65 -6.46
N GLU A 244 -10.24 8.58 -7.26
CA GLU A 244 -10.36 7.17 -6.83
C GLU A 244 -9.00 6.53 -6.52
N HIS A 245 -7.88 7.26 -6.65
CA HIS A 245 -6.60 6.72 -6.21
C HIS A 245 -6.66 6.40 -4.71
N ARG A 246 -6.27 5.19 -4.31
CA ARG A 246 -6.33 4.74 -2.92
C ARG A 246 -5.02 5.02 -2.24
N TRP A 247 -5.07 5.55 -1.03
CA TRP A 247 -3.91 5.81 -0.20
C TRP A 247 -3.92 4.91 1.03
N VAL A 248 -2.74 4.46 1.46
CA VAL A 248 -2.60 3.85 2.78
C VAL A 248 -2.78 4.96 3.80
N VAL A 249 -3.77 4.81 4.68
CA VAL A 249 -4.12 5.78 5.72
C VAL A 249 -4.12 5.15 7.09
N LYS A 250 -3.72 5.94 8.08
CA LYS A 250 -3.88 5.68 9.51
C LYS A 250 -4.98 6.59 10.06
N THR A 251 -5.64 6.13 11.11
CA THR A 251 -6.50 6.96 11.97
C THR A 251 -6.09 6.73 13.41
N PRO A 252 -6.54 7.54 14.39
CA PRO A 252 -6.26 7.28 15.80
C PRO A 252 -6.72 5.89 16.29
N ARG A 253 -7.57 5.19 15.53
CA ARG A 253 -8.15 3.88 15.88
C ARG A 253 -7.74 2.74 14.93
N ILE A 254 -7.21 3.06 13.75
CA ILE A 254 -6.84 2.09 12.71
C ILE A 254 -5.39 2.36 12.34
N ARG A 255 -4.54 1.35 12.53
CA ARG A 255 -3.11 1.48 12.29
C ARG A 255 -2.74 1.47 10.81
N ALA A 256 -3.51 0.80 9.96
CA ALA A 256 -3.37 0.88 8.50
C ALA A 256 -4.69 0.50 7.80
N GLY A 257 -5.03 1.16 6.71
CA GLY A 257 -6.17 0.87 5.87
C GLY A 257 -6.12 1.66 4.56
N LEU A 258 -7.05 1.41 3.63
CA LEU A 258 -7.11 2.13 2.36
C LEU A 258 -8.24 3.16 2.35
N SER A 259 -7.99 4.33 1.81
CA SER A 259 -9.01 5.34 1.55
C SER A 259 -8.80 6.01 0.21
N PHE A 260 -9.90 6.31 -0.50
CA PHE A 260 -9.85 7.08 -1.73
C PHE A 260 -9.35 8.50 -1.51
N ALA A 261 -8.64 9.05 -2.50
CA ALA A 261 -8.14 10.41 -2.48
C ALA A 261 -9.27 11.40 -2.17
N ARG A 262 -10.44 11.27 -2.82
CA ARG A 262 -11.62 12.12 -2.59
C ARG A 262 -12.13 12.19 -1.15
N ASN A 263 -11.80 11.20 -0.32
CA ASN A 263 -12.21 11.16 1.09
C ASN A 263 -11.25 11.91 2.01
N LEU A 264 -10.08 12.30 1.52
CA LEU A 264 -9.06 13.00 2.31
C LEU A 264 -9.49 14.45 2.55
N SER A 265 -9.40 14.89 3.80
CA SER A 265 -9.82 16.22 4.23
C SER A 265 -8.99 16.71 5.41
N ASN A 266 -8.70 18.01 5.45
CA ASN A 266 -7.97 18.66 6.54
C ASN A 266 -8.71 18.59 7.89
N LYS A 267 -10.03 18.39 7.87
CA LYS A 267 -10.88 18.27 9.06
C LYS A 267 -11.11 16.81 9.47
N GLY A 268 -10.59 15.85 8.72
CA GLY A 268 -10.76 14.42 8.99
C GLY A 268 -9.65 13.82 9.85
N ASP A 269 -9.88 12.57 10.26
CA ASP A 269 -8.95 11.77 11.07
C ASP A 269 -8.06 10.84 10.22
N LEU A 270 -8.01 11.05 8.91
CA LEU A 270 -7.20 10.25 7.99
C LEU A 270 -5.81 10.87 7.82
N TYR A 271 -4.78 10.08 8.09
CA TYR A 271 -3.37 10.44 7.92
C TYR A 271 -2.76 9.52 6.87
N VAL A 272 -2.27 10.06 5.77
CA VAL A 272 -1.65 9.28 4.69
C VAL A 272 -0.27 8.80 5.15
N GLN A 273 -0.01 7.50 4.99
CA GLN A 273 1.27 6.87 5.28
C GLN A 273 2.31 7.25 4.21
N GLN A 274 3.49 7.69 4.66
CA GLN A 274 4.55 8.18 3.78
C GLN A 274 5.75 7.22 3.73
N SER A 275 6.08 6.54 4.83
CA SER A 275 7.21 5.59 4.90
C SER A 275 6.92 4.45 5.88
N ALA A 276 7.62 3.33 5.76
CA ALA A 276 7.56 2.23 6.74
C ALA A 276 8.88 1.47 6.70
N PRO A 277 9.36 0.89 7.81
CA PRO A 277 10.59 0.11 7.79
C PRO A 277 10.42 -1.14 6.92
N ALA A 278 11.52 -1.58 6.32
CA ALA A 278 11.59 -2.85 5.60
C ALA A 278 11.38 -4.02 6.57
N GLY A 279 10.39 -4.86 6.30
CA GLY A 279 10.17 -6.11 7.01
C GLY A 279 10.90 -7.29 6.36
N PHE A 280 11.90 -7.00 5.52
CA PHE A 280 12.77 -7.97 4.86
C PHE A 280 14.24 -7.54 4.99
N SER A 281 15.11 -8.54 5.15
CA SER A 281 16.57 -8.37 5.15
C SER A 281 17.12 -8.94 3.85
N GLY A 282 17.98 -8.18 3.19
CA GLY A 282 18.68 -8.68 2.01
C GLY A 282 19.76 -9.69 2.38
N LYS A 283 20.21 -10.46 1.39
CA LYS A 283 21.18 -11.56 1.56
C LYS A 283 22.53 -11.26 0.89
N ALA A 284 22.79 -10.03 0.48
CA ALA A 284 24.07 -9.67 -0.09
C ALA A 284 25.19 -10.00 0.92
N PRO A 285 26.30 -10.62 0.48
CA PRO A 285 27.43 -10.93 1.35
C PRO A 285 28.28 -9.66 1.60
N ILE A 286 27.62 -8.58 2.00
CA ILE A 286 28.23 -7.28 2.29
C ILE A 286 28.05 -7.04 3.79
N SER A 287 29.16 -6.98 4.51
CA SER A 287 29.18 -6.68 5.94
C SER A 287 28.73 -5.23 6.22
N PRO A 288 28.27 -4.92 7.44
CA PRO A 288 27.98 -3.55 7.82
C PRO A 288 29.15 -2.59 7.62
N THR A 289 30.38 -3.04 7.86
CA THR A 289 31.60 -2.25 7.62
C THR A 289 31.78 -1.92 6.15
N GLU A 290 31.65 -2.89 5.25
CA GLU A 290 31.73 -2.67 3.80
C GLU A 290 30.62 -1.73 3.30
N ALA A 291 29.39 -1.88 3.81
CA ALA A 291 28.29 -0.99 3.48
C ALA A 291 28.52 0.46 3.95
N GLY A 292 29.13 0.64 5.13
CA GLY A 292 29.60 1.93 5.60
C GLY A 292 30.68 2.53 4.70
N ILE A 293 31.65 1.73 4.25
CA ILE A 293 32.70 2.16 3.31
C ILE A 293 32.07 2.59 1.98
N ILE A 294 31.11 1.84 1.45
CA ILE A 294 30.35 2.21 0.23
C ILE A 294 29.63 3.55 0.44
N GLY A 295 28.98 3.75 1.59
CA GLY A 295 28.31 5.00 1.95
C GLY A 295 29.23 6.22 1.93
N TRP A 296 30.44 6.10 2.50
CA TRP A 296 31.48 7.13 2.40
C TRP A 296 32.02 7.30 0.98
N ALA A 297 32.19 6.20 0.24
CA ALA A 297 32.76 6.22 -1.10
C ALA A 297 31.90 7.01 -2.10
N ILE A 298 30.56 6.95 -1.97
CA ILE A 298 29.63 7.63 -2.88
C ILE A 298 29.32 9.09 -2.49
N THR A 299 29.72 9.52 -1.29
CA THR A 299 29.53 10.87 -0.75
C THR A 299 30.86 11.65 -0.80
N ASP A 300 31.67 11.54 0.25
CA ASP A 300 32.95 12.25 0.42
C ASP A 300 34.18 11.48 -0.12
N GLY A 301 33.95 10.34 -0.77
CA GLY A 301 34.97 9.47 -1.31
C GLY A 301 35.54 9.92 -2.66
N THR A 302 36.85 9.77 -2.82
CA THR A 302 37.56 9.94 -4.09
C THR A 302 38.19 8.61 -4.51
N ARG A 303 37.76 8.09 -5.67
CA ARG A 303 38.36 6.91 -6.30
C ARG A 303 39.75 7.26 -6.85
N ILE A 304 40.75 6.49 -6.47
CA ILE A 304 42.12 6.56 -7.00
C ILE A 304 42.36 5.32 -7.85
N THR A 305 42.69 5.52 -9.12
CA THR A 305 42.96 4.41 -10.05
C THR A 305 44.47 4.27 -10.24
N THR A 306 44.98 3.06 -10.02
CA THR A 306 46.39 2.71 -10.25
C THR A 306 46.69 2.56 -11.73
N SER A 307 47.97 2.58 -12.11
CA SER A 307 48.41 2.31 -13.49
C SER A 307 47.99 0.93 -14.01
N ALA A 308 47.75 -0.04 -13.12
CA ALA A 308 47.25 -1.37 -13.45
C ALA A 308 45.72 -1.45 -13.55
N GLY A 309 45.00 -0.33 -13.42
CA GLY A 309 43.53 -0.27 -13.50
C GLY A 309 42.80 -0.65 -12.21
N ARG A 310 43.52 -1.05 -11.16
CA ARG A 310 42.95 -1.35 -9.83
C ARG A 310 42.60 -0.08 -9.07
N CYS A 311 41.62 -0.16 -8.18
CA CYS A 311 41.02 1.00 -7.53
C CYS A 311 41.24 1.01 -6.01
N ALA A 312 41.63 2.17 -5.49
CA ALA A 312 41.72 2.50 -4.08
C ALA A 312 40.73 3.63 -3.75
N LEU A 313 40.44 3.81 -2.46
CA LEU A 313 39.55 4.85 -1.98
C LEU A 313 40.29 5.82 -1.06
N GLN A 314 40.13 7.11 -1.32
CA GLN A 314 40.56 8.17 -0.42
C GLN A 314 39.35 8.91 0.13
N ILE A 315 39.32 9.11 1.44
CA ILE A 315 38.31 9.92 2.13
C ILE A 315 39.05 11.02 2.89
N ILE A 316 38.63 12.27 2.71
CA ILE A 316 39.23 13.43 3.36
C ILE A 316 38.15 14.13 4.18
N VAL A 317 38.33 14.16 5.50
CA VAL A 317 37.37 14.76 6.44
C VAL A 317 38.05 15.79 7.34
N LYS A 318 37.26 16.77 7.78
CA LYS A 318 37.69 17.82 8.74
C LYS A 318 36.87 17.83 10.02
N LYS A 319 35.61 17.38 9.96
CA LYS A 319 34.68 17.42 11.11
C LYS A 319 35.13 16.39 12.17
N PRO A 320 35.26 16.75 13.46
CA PRO A 320 35.62 15.80 14.51
C PRO A 320 34.68 14.60 14.64
N SER A 321 33.37 14.79 14.41
CA SER A 321 32.40 13.70 14.41
C SER A 321 32.65 12.70 13.29
N SER A 322 33.01 13.18 12.09
CA SER A 322 33.30 12.35 10.93
C SER A 322 34.61 11.59 11.08
N ILE A 323 35.63 12.23 11.68
CA ILE A 323 36.90 11.59 12.05
C ILE A 323 36.63 10.42 12.99
N LYS A 324 35.87 10.67 14.08
CA LYS A 324 35.47 9.63 15.03
C LYS A 324 34.69 8.49 14.35
N ALA A 325 33.71 8.82 13.51
CA ALA A 325 32.90 7.81 12.81
C ALA A 325 33.74 6.93 11.87
N LEU A 326 34.74 7.51 11.17
CA LEU A 326 35.66 6.76 10.32
C LEU A 326 36.66 5.94 11.13
N ASP A 327 37.18 6.47 12.25
CA ASP A 327 38.08 5.72 13.14
C ASP A 327 37.37 4.48 13.71
N GLU A 328 36.10 4.60 14.11
CA GLU A 328 35.27 3.49 14.59
C GLU A 328 34.94 2.50 13.46
N LEU A 329 34.54 2.99 12.28
CA LEU A 329 34.20 2.13 11.13
C LEU A 329 35.40 1.31 10.63
N LEU A 330 36.59 1.90 10.62
CA LEU A 330 37.79 1.34 10.01
C LEU A 330 38.74 0.67 11.01
N GLN A 331 38.36 0.52 12.27
CA GLN A 331 39.22 -0.02 13.34
C GLN A 331 39.86 -1.38 12.98
N ASP A 332 39.13 -2.22 12.25
CA ASP A 332 39.53 -3.58 11.84
C ASP A 332 39.81 -3.70 10.33
N VAL A 333 39.87 -2.57 9.62
CA VAL A 333 40.08 -2.51 8.17
C VAL A 333 41.50 -2.02 7.90
N THR A 334 42.25 -2.69 7.01
CA THR A 334 43.59 -2.21 6.64
C THR A 334 43.51 -0.89 5.87
N HIS A 335 44.04 0.19 6.46
CA HIS A 335 44.04 1.52 5.86
C HIS A 335 45.25 2.33 6.34
N SER A 336 45.58 3.41 5.62
CA SER A 336 46.49 4.43 6.13
C SER A 336 45.73 5.69 6.53
N ARG A 337 46.16 6.30 7.62
CA ARG A 337 45.59 7.52 8.19
C ARG A 337 46.68 8.57 8.30
N THR A 338 46.44 9.77 7.78
CA THR A 338 47.41 10.87 7.84
C THR A 338 46.71 12.15 8.23
N GLU A 339 47.26 12.84 9.24
CA GLU A 339 46.78 14.15 9.67
C GLU A 339 47.60 15.25 8.99
N THR A 340 46.93 16.24 8.43
CA THR A 340 47.59 17.43 7.88
C THR A 340 47.58 18.58 8.90
N PRO A 341 48.47 19.58 8.77
CA PRO A 341 48.54 20.72 9.69
C PRO A 341 47.28 21.61 9.77
N GLN A 342 46.23 21.32 8.98
CA GLN A 342 45.01 22.12 8.85
C GLN A 342 43.79 21.39 9.45
N ASP A 343 44.02 20.50 10.42
CA ASP A 343 43.01 19.67 11.09
C ASP A 343 42.20 18.81 10.09
N THR A 344 42.82 18.43 8.98
CA THR A 344 42.20 17.57 7.98
C THR A 344 42.83 16.19 8.07
N VAL A 345 41.98 15.16 8.19
CA VAL A 345 42.41 13.77 8.27
C VAL A 345 42.11 13.09 6.94
N ARG A 346 43.13 12.45 6.37
CA ARG A 346 43.01 11.63 5.17
C ARG A 346 43.05 10.16 5.57
N TYR A 347 42.04 9.42 5.12
CA TYR A 347 42.00 7.97 5.15
C TYR A 347 42.21 7.44 3.73
N TYR A 348 43.09 6.46 3.59
CA TYR A 348 43.35 5.79 2.31
C TYR A 348 43.22 4.28 2.49
N LEU A 349 42.24 3.71 1.78
CA LEU A 349 41.99 2.27 1.74
C LEU A 349 42.63 1.73 0.47
N GLY A 350 43.57 0.80 0.65
CA GLY A 350 44.34 0.19 -0.43
C GLY A 350 43.48 -0.62 -1.41
N VAL A 351 44.10 -1.03 -2.52
CA VAL A 351 43.44 -1.83 -3.56
C VAL A 351 42.99 -3.20 -3.03
N GLU A 352 43.63 -3.71 -1.98
CA GLU A 352 43.28 -4.96 -1.32
C GLU A 352 41.90 -4.87 -0.63
N VAL A 353 41.48 -3.67 -0.26
CA VAL A 353 40.21 -3.42 0.44
C VAL A 353 39.13 -2.91 -0.50
N TYR A 354 39.43 -1.89 -1.31
CA TYR A 354 38.40 -1.19 -2.05
C TYR A 354 38.11 -1.74 -3.45
N ASP A 355 39.07 -2.43 -4.08
CA ASP A 355 38.94 -2.90 -5.47
C ASP A 355 37.77 -3.88 -5.64
N ALA A 356 37.47 -4.69 -4.62
CA ALA A 356 36.31 -5.59 -4.60
C ALA A 356 34.96 -4.85 -4.43
N LEU A 357 34.98 -3.63 -3.88
CA LEU A 357 33.80 -2.81 -3.63
C LEU A 357 33.55 -1.79 -4.74
N VAL A 358 34.50 -1.55 -5.64
CA VAL A 358 34.41 -0.47 -6.63
C VAL A 358 33.22 -0.62 -7.57
N SER A 359 32.91 -1.85 -8.00
CA SER A 359 31.73 -2.10 -8.84
C SER A 359 30.45 -1.74 -8.10
N LEU A 360 30.45 -1.86 -6.78
CA LEU A 360 29.29 -1.57 -5.94
C LEU A 360 29.07 -0.06 -5.75
N THR A 361 30.07 0.77 -5.98
CA THR A 361 29.94 2.23 -5.90
C THR A 361 29.57 2.88 -7.24
N GLU A 362 29.50 2.09 -8.32
CA GLU A 362 29.12 2.58 -9.64
C GLU A 362 27.62 2.97 -9.67
N PRO A 363 27.26 4.10 -10.30
CA PRO A 363 25.89 4.65 -10.29
C PRO A 363 24.78 3.65 -10.60
N ASN A 364 24.99 2.76 -11.57
CA ASN A 364 23.98 1.80 -12.02
C ASN A 364 23.73 0.67 -11.01
N ASN A 365 24.65 0.42 -10.09
CA ASN A 365 24.54 -0.67 -9.12
C ASN A 365 23.99 -0.21 -7.77
N LEU A 366 24.08 1.08 -7.44
CA LEU A 366 23.68 1.62 -6.14
C LEU A 366 22.24 1.27 -5.73
N PRO A 367 21.23 1.44 -6.60
CA PRO A 367 19.87 1.16 -6.20
C PRO A 367 19.67 -0.33 -5.84
N TYR A 368 20.22 -1.25 -6.65
CA TYR A 368 20.16 -2.69 -6.40
C TYR A 368 20.84 -3.10 -5.09
N ILE A 369 21.99 -2.50 -4.76
CA ILE A 369 22.72 -2.83 -3.53
C ILE A 369 21.89 -2.51 -2.30
N ILE A 370 21.28 -1.32 -2.24
CA ILE A 370 20.45 -0.91 -1.10
C ILE A 370 19.29 -1.89 -0.86
N MET A 371 18.70 -2.39 -1.94
CA MET A 371 17.62 -3.37 -1.86
C MET A 371 18.10 -4.72 -1.29
N THR A 372 19.37 -5.07 -1.49
CA THR A 372 19.95 -6.39 -1.13
C THR A 372 20.83 -6.40 0.13
N LEU A 373 21.12 -5.25 0.73
CA LEU A 373 21.78 -5.15 2.03
C LEU A 373 20.93 -5.72 3.18
N SER A 374 21.61 -6.24 4.21
CA SER A 374 20.97 -6.58 5.48
C SER A 374 20.47 -5.33 6.21
N VAL A 375 19.64 -5.49 7.24
CA VAL A 375 19.16 -4.35 8.06
C VAL A 375 20.32 -3.59 8.69
N GLU A 376 21.29 -4.31 9.26
CA GLU A 376 22.46 -3.74 9.92
C GLU A 376 23.37 -3.02 8.90
N ALA A 377 23.51 -3.59 7.70
CA ALA A 377 24.30 -2.99 6.64
C ALA A 377 23.64 -1.72 6.06
N ARG A 378 22.30 -1.70 5.93
CA ARG A 378 21.55 -0.49 5.58
C ARG A 378 21.74 0.62 6.62
N GLU A 379 21.70 0.26 7.91
CA GLU A 379 21.93 1.21 8.99
C GLU A 379 23.36 1.78 8.97
N ALA A 380 24.37 0.94 8.77
CA ALA A 380 25.76 1.39 8.64
C ALA A 380 25.96 2.32 7.44
N MET A 381 25.39 1.98 6.28
CA MET A 381 25.44 2.83 5.08
C MET A 381 24.70 4.16 5.30
N TRP A 382 23.52 4.14 5.93
CA TRP A 382 22.75 5.34 6.28
C TRP A 382 23.57 6.28 7.18
N ASN A 383 24.18 5.74 8.23
CA ASN A 383 24.98 6.51 9.18
C ASN A 383 26.21 7.14 8.49
N ALA A 384 26.89 6.39 7.61
CA ALA A 384 28.00 6.92 6.82
C ALA A 384 27.57 8.08 5.91
N MET A 385 26.50 7.90 5.14
CA MET A 385 25.99 8.94 4.22
C MET A 385 25.54 10.20 4.98
N MET A 386 24.86 10.02 6.12
CA MET A 386 24.40 11.13 6.95
C MET A 386 25.53 11.86 7.69
N GLU A 387 26.62 11.19 8.03
CA GLU A 387 27.78 11.85 8.66
C GLU A 387 28.60 12.64 7.63
N ALA A 388 28.75 12.11 6.42
CA ALA A 388 29.42 12.79 5.30
C ALA A 388 28.68 14.06 4.87
N ASP A 389 27.49 13.86 4.27
CA ASP A 389 26.72 14.88 3.55
C ASP A 389 25.43 15.30 4.27
N GLY A 390 25.14 14.70 5.43
CA GLY A 390 23.99 15.08 6.23
C GLY A 390 24.18 16.42 6.95
N CYS A 391 23.10 17.19 7.01
CA CYS A 391 23.03 18.47 7.69
C CYS A 391 21.88 18.47 8.70
N PRO A 392 22.15 18.28 10.00
CA PRO A 392 21.12 18.40 11.02
C PRO A 392 20.66 19.85 11.15
N ARG A 393 19.35 20.09 11.05
CA ARG A 393 18.71 21.36 11.38
C ARG A 393 18.05 21.27 12.74
N ARG A 394 18.52 22.10 13.68
CA ARG A 394 17.83 22.37 14.95
C ARG A 394 17.01 23.65 14.78
N TYR A 395 15.68 23.52 14.72
CA TYR A 395 14.79 24.68 14.78
C TYR A 395 13.79 24.49 15.93
N TYR A 396 13.94 25.29 16.99
CA TYR A 396 13.01 25.57 18.10
C TYR A 396 12.22 24.43 18.78
N SER A 397 12.46 23.16 18.46
CA SER A 397 11.97 21.91 19.10
C SER A 397 11.93 20.72 18.13
N THR A 398 12.04 20.95 16.82
CA THR A 398 11.99 19.88 15.80
C THR A 398 13.39 19.58 15.27
N LYS A 399 13.81 18.32 15.40
CA LYS A 399 14.98 17.78 14.69
C LYS A 399 14.54 17.44 13.28
N SER A 400 14.97 18.24 12.31
CA SER A 400 14.84 17.88 10.88
C SER A 400 16.23 17.67 10.34
N GLU A 401 16.42 16.63 9.55
CA GLU A 401 17.71 16.32 8.93
C GLU A 401 17.60 16.57 7.44
N ARG A 402 18.72 16.88 6.80
CA ARG A 402 18.77 17.05 5.36
C ARG A 402 19.97 16.33 4.78
N PHE A 403 19.81 15.86 3.56
CA PHE A 403 20.88 15.24 2.78
C PHE A 403 20.88 15.86 1.39
N GLY A 404 22.02 16.40 0.97
CA GLY A 404 22.20 17.02 -0.33
C GLY A 404 22.91 16.06 -1.27
N ALA A 405 22.40 15.87 -2.49
CA ALA A 405 23.08 15.07 -3.51
C ALA A 405 23.08 15.81 -4.85
N GLN A 406 24.23 15.82 -5.53
CA GLN A 406 24.34 16.35 -6.89
C GLN A 406 24.18 15.24 -7.95
N LYS A 407 24.62 14.02 -7.63
CA LYS A 407 24.50 12.87 -8.54
C LYS A 407 23.13 12.21 -8.37
N GLN A 408 22.40 12.05 -9.48
CA GLN A 408 21.07 11.44 -9.49
C GLN A 408 21.06 10.03 -8.87
N ALA A 409 22.00 9.17 -9.26
CA ALA A 409 22.08 7.80 -8.72
C ALA A 409 22.27 7.76 -7.19
N VAL A 410 23.04 8.70 -6.63
CA VAL A 410 23.23 8.82 -5.16
C VAL A 410 21.94 9.31 -4.50
N SER A 411 21.23 10.26 -5.14
CA SER A 411 19.92 10.73 -4.68
C SER A 411 18.87 9.62 -4.68
N ASP A 412 18.81 8.82 -5.76
CA ASP A 412 17.89 7.69 -5.91
C ASP A 412 18.16 6.61 -4.87
N ALA A 413 19.44 6.22 -4.74
CA ALA A 413 19.95 5.33 -3.72
C ALA A 413 19.57 5.80 -2.31
N PHE A 414 19.89 7.05 -1.96
CA PHE A 414 19.54 7.62 -0.66
C PHE A 414 18.03 7.58 -0.40
N SER A 415 17.23 7.90 -1.42
CA SER A 415 15.77 7.90 -1.27
C SER A 415 15.19 6.51 -1.02
N ALA A 416 15.70 5.49 -1.70
CA ALA A 416 15.32 4.10 -1.46
C ALA A 416 15.75 3.66 -0.04
N LEU A 417 16.99 3.95 0.34
CA LEU A 417 17.54 3.61 1.65
C LEU A 417 16.72 4.24 2.78
N ALA A 418 16.41 5.53 2.70
CA ALA A 418 15.63 6.21 3.72
C ALA A 418 14.25 5.58 3.91
N VAL A 419 13.59 5.21 2.81
CA VAL A 419 12.25 4.60 2.84
C VAL A 419 12.30 3.23 3.49
N LEU A 420 13.29 2.39 3.15
CA LEU A 420 13.53 1.10 3.80
C LEU A 420 13.87 1.25 5.29
N MET A 421 14.48 2.37 5.69
CA MET A 421 14.72 2.72 7.09
C MET A 421 13.49 3.35 7.77
N GLY A 422 12.34 3.38 7.11
CA GLY A 422 11.09 3.96 7.61
C GLY A 422 11.09 5.47 7.72
N LYS A 423 12.04 6.17 7.10
CA LYS A 423 12.16 7.62 7.12
C LYS A 423 11.30 8.25 6.04
N THR A 424 10.57 9.31 6.41
CA THR A 424 9.75 10.06 5.47
C THR A 424 10.58 11.12 4.78
N LEU A 425 10.43 11.21 3.46
CA LEU A 425 11.21 12.10 2.62
C LEU A 425 10.36 13.14 1.89
N SER A 426 10.95 14.31 1.70
CA SER A 426 10.50 15.29 0.73
C SER A 426 11.70 15.95 0.08
N TYR A 427 11.73 16.06 -1.24
CA TYR A 427 12.83 16.72 -1.92
C TYR A 427 12.57 18.21 -2.16
N ARG A 428 13.65 18.94 -2.40
CA ARG A 428 13.65 20.24 -3.09
C ARG A 428 14.77 20.21 -4.12
N ALA A 429 14.41 20.22 -5.40
CA ALA A 429 15.38 20.43 -6.47
C ALA A 429 15.89 21.89 -6.46
N ARG A 430 17.17 22.07 -6.75
CA ARG A 430 17.81 23.36 -7.02
C ARG A 430 18.33 23.37 -8.46
N PRO A 431 17.52 23.79 -9.44
CA PRO A 431 17.87 23.72 -10.86
C PRO A 431 19.19 24.43 -11.17
N GLU A 432 19.41 25.61 -10.58
CA GLU A 432 20.62 26.42 -10.73
C GLU A 432 21.93 25.70 -10.37
N THR A 433 21.92 24.74 -9.44
CA THR A 433 23.13 24.03 -9.01
C THR A 433 23.11 22.53 -9.34
N GLY A 434 21.99 22.01 -9.85
CA GLY A 434 21.78 20.58 -10.04
C GLY A 434 21.71 19.77 -8.73
N PHE A 435 21.58 20.43 -7.57
CA PHE A 435 21.51 19.75 -6.28
C PHE A 435 20.07 19.35 -5.94
N ILE A 436 19.93 18.17 -5.35
CA ILE A 436 18.71 17.66 -4.75
C ILE A 436 18.88 17.69 -3.23
N ASP A 437 18.05 18.48 -2.54
CA ASP A 437 17.98 18.50 -1.09
C ASP A 437 16.85 17.59 -0.60
N TRP A 438 17.18 16.47 0.03
CA TRP A 438 16.24 15.65 0.76
C TRP A 438 16.03 16.21 2.16
N HIS A 439 14.77 16.45 2.52
CA HIS A 439 14.35 16.74 3.88
C HIS A 439 13.77 15.49 4.51
N ILE A 440 14.32 15.12 5.67
CA ILE A 440 14.01 13.89 6.39
C ILE A 440 13.12 14.25 7.58
N TRP A 441 11.97 13.59 7.64
CA TRP A 441 10.97 13.80 8.68
C TRP A 441 10.86 12.55 9.56
N GLN A 442 10.74 12.78 10.87
CA GLN A 442 10.60 11.71 11.86
C GLN A 442 9.19 11.10 11.90
N ARG A 443 8.19 11.81 11.35
CA ARG A 443 6.81 11.30 11.26
C ARG A 443 6.66 10.52 9.97
N ASP A 444 6.08 9.33 10.06
CA ASP A 444 5.80 8.40 8.97
C ASP A 444 4.43 8.63 8.30
N TYR A 445 3.67 9.61 8.77
CA TYR A 445 2.35 9.96 8.25
C TYR A 445 2.13 11.48 8.20
N SER A 446 1.21 11.91 7.34
CA SER A 446 0.78 13.32 7.25
C SER A 446 -0.69 13.45 6.89
N ARG A 447 -1.34 14.53 7.38
CA ARG A 447 -2.68 14.88 6.90
C ARG A 447 -2.61 15.39 5.47
N ALA A 448 -3.60 15.01 4.68
CA ALA A 448 -3.80 15.52 3.34
C ALA A 448 -5.27 15.84 3.09
N ARG A 449 -5.53 16.70 2.12
CA ARG A 449 -6.86 16.93 1.55
C ARG A 449 -6.89 16.66 0.06
N TRP A 450 -8.04 16.23 -0.44
CA TRP A 450 -8.30 16.21 -1.87
C TRP A 450 -8.48 17.63 -2.42
N VAL A 451 -7.91 17.87 -3.58
CA VAL A 451 -8.14 19.05 -4.42
C VAL A 451 -8.57 18.53 -5.80
N PRO A 452 -9.83 18.74 -6.21
CA PRO A 452 -10.30 18.29 -7.51
C PRO A 452 -9.57 19.02 -8.65
N PRO A 453 -9.51 18.42 -9.85
CA PRO A 453 -9.03 19.11 -11.04
C PRO A 453 -9.85 20.38 -11.31
N ILE A 454 -9.22 21.35 -11.97
CA ILE A 454 -9.91 22.55 -12.47
C ILE A 454 -11.00 22.10 -13.46
N ALA A 455 -12.14 22.79 -13.47
CA ALA A 455 -13.22 22.50 -14.42
C ALA A 455 -12.67 22.52 -15.86
N GLN A 456 -12.96 21.47 -16.64
CA GLN A 456 -12.46 21.28 -18.02
C GLN A 456 -10.95 21.02 -18.16
N ALA A 457 -10.25 20.63 -17.09
CA ALA A 457 -8.86 20.17 -17.20
C ALA A 457 -8.74 19.02 -18.21
N PRO A 458 -7.74 19.04 -19.10
CA PRO A 458 -7.51 17.95 -20.05
C PRO A 458 -7.23 16.66 -19.30
N GLN A 459 -7.62 15.53 -19.90
CA GLN A 459 -7.20 14.23 -19.39
C GLN A 459 -5.72 14.01 -19.69
N GLU A 460 -4.99 13.47 -18.72
CA GLU A 460 -3.60 13.06 -18.88
C GLU A 460 -3.47 11.54 -18.72
N PRO A 461 -2.42 10.93 -19.29
CA PRO A 461 -2.21 9.49 -19.14
C PRO A 461 -1.81 9.19 -17.69
N VAL A 462 -2.43 8.15 -17.14
CA VAL A 462 -2.23 7.69 -15.77
C VAL A 462 -2.04 6.18 -15.74
N TRP A 463 -1.38 5.68 -14.69
CA TRP A 463 -1.16 4.27 -14.48
C TRP A 463 -1.30 3.84 -13.01
N CYS A 464 -1.45 2.54 -12.79
CA CYS A 464 -1.35 1.94 -11.46
C CYS A 464 -0.98 0.46 -11.58
N PRO A 465 -0.09 -0.03 -10.71
CA PRO A 465 0.22 -1.44 -10.62
C PRO A 465 -0.87 -2.23 -9.87
N LYS A 466 -0.91 -3.52 -10.15
CA LYS A 466 -1.47 -4.54 -9.28
C LYS A 466 -0.31 -5.33 -8.69
N THR A 467 -0.32 -5.48 -7.38
CA THR A 467 0.72 -6.10 -6.56
C THR A 467 0.07 -7.03 -5.54
N GLY A 468 0.79 -8.06 -5.11
CA GLY A 468 0.29 -9.04 -4.13
C GLY A 468 -0.12 -8.43 -2.78
N THR A 469 0.57 -7.38 -2.31
CA THR A 469 0.22 -6.68 -1.06
C THR A 469 -0.93 -5.68 -1.21
N ARG A 470 -1.46 -5.48 -2.43
CA ARG A 470 -2.48 -4.47 -2.75
C ARG A 470 -2.03 -3.01 -2.55
N THR A 471 -0.72 -2.81 -2.41
CA THR A 471 -0.07 -1.53 -2.12
C THR A 471 1.28 -1.48 -2.80
N TRP A 472 1.84 -0.29 -2.94
CA TRP A 472 3.15 -0.07 -3.51
C TRP A 472 3.78 1.22 -3.00
N VAL A 473 5.11 1.29 -3.08
CA VAL A 473 5.87 2.50 -2.76
C VAL A 473 6.04 3.32 -4.02
N MET A 474 5.48 4.52 -4.02
CA MET A 474 5.50 5.44 -5.14
C MET A 474 6.46 6.60 -4.88
N ARG A 475 7.17 7.03 -5.92
CA ARG A 475 7.84 8.33 -5.98
C ARG A 475 7.22 9.19 -7.08
N LEU A 476 6.76 10.39 -6.72
CA LEU A 476 6.17 11.34 -7.67
C LEU A 476 6.41 12.77 -7.21
N ASP A 477 6.83 13.65 -8.11
CA ASP A 477 7.13 15.06 -7.81
C ASP A 477 8.05 15.17 -6.56
N GLY A 478 9.05 14.27 -6.51
CA GLY A 478 10.00 14.00 -5.42
C GLY A 478 9.42 13.92 -4.01
N ARG A 479 8.22 13.34 -3.93
CA ARG A 479 7.66 12.74 -2.73
C ARG A 479 7.72 11.24 -2.83
N VAL A 480 8.13 10.59 -1.75
CA VAL A 480 7.97 9.15 -1.60
C VAL A 480 6.81 8.87 -0.65
N LEU A 481 5.91 8.00 -1.09
CA LEU A 481 4.65 7.71 -0.40
C LEU A 481 4.31 6.23 -0.52
N ILE A 482 3.54 5.74 0.46
CA ILE A 482 2.96 4.41 0.38
C ILE A 482 1.52 4.56 -0.09
N THR A 483 1.19 3.90 -1.21
CA THR A 483 -0.12 4.02 -1.82
C THR A 483 -0.76 2.66 -2.10
N GLY A 484 -2.05 2.66 -2.39
CA GLY A 484 -2.84 1.47 -2.69
C GLY A 484 -2.90 1.20 -4.19
N ASN A 485 -3.18 -0.06 -4.53
CA ASN A 485 -3.43 -0.47 -5.91
C ASN A 485 -4.84 -0.05 -6.35
N CYS A 486 -5.15 -0.35 -7.60
CA CYS A 486 -6.53 -0.50 -8.05
C CYS A 486 -7.06 -1.91 -7.77
N GLU A 487 -8.33 -2.04 -7.41
CA GLU A 487 -9.04 -3.32 -7.51
C GLU A 487 -10.11 -3.21 -8.60
N TYR A 488 -10.35 -4.33 -9.30
CA TYR A 488 -11.29 -4.49 -10.40
C TYR A 488 -12.74 -4.01 -10.09
N PRO A 489 -13.54 -3.69 -11.12
CA PRO A 489 -14.77 -2.92 -11.03
C PRO A 489 -15.89 -3.62 -10.26
N ASN A 490 -16.69 -2.82 -9.56
CA ASN A 490 -17.98 -3.21 -9.01
C ASN A 490 -18.89 -3.77 -10.11
N LEU A 491 -19.41 -4.99 -9.91
CA LEU A 491 -20.60 -5.48 -10.60
C LEU A 491 -21.81 -4.68 -10.09
N MET A 492 -22.19 -3.62 -10.79
CA MET A 492 -23.42 -2.86 -10.54
C MET A 492 -24.08 -2.56 -11.89
N ASN A 493 -25.36 -2.92 -12.01
CA ASN A 493 -26.28 -2.27 -12.95
C ASN A 493 -26.77 -0.96 -12.35
#